data_AF-A0A7W6PW85-F1
#
_entry.id   AF-A0A7W6PW85-F1
#
_cell.length_a   1.000
_cell.length_b   1.000
_cell.length_c   1.000
_cell.angle_alpha   90.00
_cell.angle_beta   90.00
_cell.angle_gamma   90.00
#
_symmetry.space_group_name_H-M   'P 1'
#
loop_
_entity.id
_entity.type
_entity.pdbx_description
1 polymer ?
#
loop_
_entity_poly.entity_id
_entity_poly.type
_entity_poly.pdbx_seq_one_letter_code
_entity_poly.pdbx_strand_id
1 'polypeptide(L)'
;MRRERRSPARRCAADGLLAPEPFEAAFTRFSAAFAGVLKGVVAIDGKALRGVYERGRKAVPLHLVNIWAAEARLVIGQRLAPGRNEVLGAQQALARDCQEFRVRRGG
;
A
#
# COMPACT_ATOMS: atom_id res chain seq x y z
N MET A 1 15.33 21.19 36.15
CA MET A 1 14.93 21.56 34.77
C MET A 1 15.11 20.32 33.86
N ARG A 2 14.11 19.43 33.81
CA ARG A 2 14.17 18.20 33.00
C ARG A 2 13.82 18.56 31.56
N ARG A 3 14.78 18.45 30.64
CA ARG A 3 14.52 18.53 29.20
C ARG A 3 13.70 17.31 28.80
N GLU A 4 12.43 17.52 28.57
CA GLU A 4 11.52 16.54 28.00
C GLU A 4 11.98 16.22 26.58
N ARG A 5 12.55 15.01 26.40
CA ARG A 5 12.92 14.51 25.08
C ARG A 5 11.63 14.28 24.31
N ARG A 6 11.20 15.26 23.51
CA ARG A 6 10.14 15.09 22.51
C ARG A 6 10.50 13.91 21.62
N SER A 7 9.64 12.90 21.62
CA SER A 7 9.74 11.70 20.79
C SER A 7 9.86 12.07 19.30
N PRO A 8 10.70 11.38 18.49
CA PRO A 8 11.06 11.81 17.13
C PRO A 8 9.91 11.71 16.13
N ALA A 9 8.81 11.04 16.47
CA ALA A 9 7.70 10.76 15.57
C ALA A 9 6.83 12.01 15.22
N ARG A 10 7.15 13.20 15.76
CA ARG A 10 6.40 14.45 15.54
C ARG A 10 7.16 15.47 14.67
N ARG A 11 7.92 15.01 13.67
CA ARG A 11 8.31 15.86 12.54
C ARG A 11 7.82 15.20 11.28
N CYS A 12 6.87 15.87 10.64
CA CYS A 12 6.50 15.61 9.26
C CYS A 12 7.77 15.43 8.43
N ALA A 13 7.70 14.45 7.51
CA ALA A 13 8.74 14.17 6.53
C ALA A 13 9.29 15.46 5.92
N ALA A 14 10.61 15.50 5.69
CA ALA A 14 11.30 16.57 5.00
C ALA A 14 10.53 16.99 3.74
N ASP A 15 10.36 18.30 3.58
CA ASP A 15 9.37 19.10 2.81
C ASP A 15 9.13 18.75 1.33
N GLY A 16 8.89 17.48 1.01
CA GLY A 16 8.64 16.98 -0.35
C GLY A 16 8.53 15.46 -0.49
N LEU A 17 8.84 14.68 0.56
CA LEU A 17 8.67 13.22 0.54
C LEU A 17 7.35 12.82 1.19
N LEU A 18 6.57 11.98 0.49
CA LEU A 18 5.39 11.32 1.07
C LEU A 18 5.83 10.45 2.25
N ALA A 19 5.27 10.71 3.44
CA ALA A 19 5.41 9.79 4.56
C ALA A 19 4.57 8.53 4.27
N PRO A 20 5.17 7.33 4.27
CA PRO A 20 4.48 6.12 3.80
C PRO A 20 3.31 5.72 4.69
N GLU A 21 3.45 5.77 6.02
CA GLU A 21 2.40 5.33 6.94
C GLU A 21 1.18 6.28 6.95
N PRO A 22 1.35 7.62 7.02
CA PRO A 22 0.21 8.54 6.89
C PRO A 22 -0.45 8.49 5.52
N PHE A 23 0.33 8.29 4.45
CA PHE A 23 -0.21 8.14 3.10
C PHE A 23 -1.04 6.86 2.97
N GLU A 24 -0.54 5.72 3.46
CA GLU A 24 -1.26 4.45 3.48
C GLU A 24 -2.60 4.60 4.21
N ALA A 25 -2.60 5.18 5.42
CA ALA A 25 -3.82 5.38 6.19
C ALA A 25 -4.84 6.28 5.44
N ALA A 26 -4.38 7.37 4.84
CA ALA A 26 -5.24 8.27 4.07
C ALA A 26 -5.81 7.60 2.81
N PHE A 27 -4.97 6.88 2.07
CA PHE A 27 -5.35 6.20 0.83
C PHE A 27 -6.32 5.05 1.11
N THR A 28 -6.08 4.25 2.16
CA THR A 28 -7.00 3.17 2.57
C THR A 28 -8.37 3.72 2.93
N ARG A 29 -8.44 4.84 3.66
CA ARG A 29 -9.72 5.48 4.00
C ARG A 29 -10.44 6.03 2.76
N PHE A 30 -9.70 6.61 1.81
CA PHE A 30 -10.25 7.06 0.54
C PHE A 30 -10.82 5.88 -0.26
N SER A 31 -10.04 4.82 -0.47
CA SER A 31 -10.45 3.63 -1.22
C SER A 31 -11.63 2.90 -0.56
N ALA A 32 -11.70 2.88 0.77
CA ALA A 32 -12.82 2.29 1.52
C ALA A 32 -14.16 2.99 1.27
N ALA A 33 -14.17 4.27 0.92
CA ALA A 33 -15.42 4.98 0.57
C ALA A 33 -16.10 4.41 -0.68
N PHE A 34 -15.35 3.70 -1.53
CA PHE A 34 -15.84 3.04 -2.72
C PHE A 34 -16.20 1.56 -2.47
N ALA A 35 -15.90 1.03 -1.29
CA ALA A 35 -16.18 -0.36 -0.95
C ALA A 35 -17.69 -0.65 -1.01
N GLY A 36 -18.09 -1.69 -1.75
CA GLY A 36 -19.49 -2.09 -1.92
C GLY A 36 -20.25 -1.40 -3.06
N VAL A 37 -19.74 -0.28 -3.57
CA VAL A 37 -20.28 0.39 -4.77
C VAL A 37 -19.58 -0.12 -6.04
N LEU A 38 -18.30 -0.46 -5.91
CA LEU A 38 -17.51 -1.03 -6.99
C LEU A 38 -17.99 -2.45 -7.34
N LYS A 39 -18.42 -2.62 -8.59
CA LYS A 39 -18.73 -3.92 -9.22
C LYS A 39 -18.00 -3.97 -10.56
N GLY A 40 -17.47 -5.13 -10.91
CA GLY A 40 -16.79 -5.33 -12.18
C GLY A 40 -15.50 -6.12 -12.04
N VAL A 41 -14.58 -5.87 -12.96
CA VAL A 41 -13.32 -6.60 -13.09
C VAL A 41 -12.23 -5.95 -12.24
N VAL A 42 -11.61 -6.76 -11.39
CA VAL A 42 -10.40 -6.40 -10.66
C VAL A 42 -9.20 -7.00 -11.39
N ALA A 43 -8.36 -6.13 -11.95
CA ALA A 43 -7.09 -6.54 -12.55
C ALA A 43 -5.99 -6.54 -11.48
N ILE A 44 -5.09 -7.52 -11.58
CA ILE A 44 -3.91 -7.62 -10.74
C ILE A 44 -2.69 -7.49 -11.66
N ASP A 45 -1.86 -6.48 -11.41
CA ASP A 45 -0.72 -6.13 -12.27
C ASP A 45 0.59 -6.05 -11.48
N GLY A 46 1.66 -6.59 -12.06
CA GLY A 46 3.01 -6.54 -11.52
C GLY A 46 3.75 -5.29 -11.99
N LYS A 47 4.20 -4.44 -11.06
CA LYS A 47 4.93 -3.20 -11.38
C LYS A 47 6.34 -3.22 -10.83
N ALA A 48 7.33 -3.24 -11.72
CA ALA A 48 8.73 -3.03 -11.37
C ALA A 48 9.02 -1.53 -11.24
N LEU A 49 9.40 -1.08 -10.05
CA LEU A 49 9.71 0.32 -9.82
C LEU A 49 11.17 0.64 -10.19
N ARG A 50 11.36 1.72 -10.96
CA ARG A 50 12.67 2.24 -11.36
C ARG A 50 13.17 3.25 -10.32
N GLY A 51 14.44 3.15 -9.92
CA GLY A 51 15.08 4.12 -9.02
C GLY A 51 14.84 3.89 -7.52
N VAL A 52 14.09 2.86 -7.15
CA VAL A 52 13.91 2.43 -5.75
C VAL A 52 14.84 1.26 -5.48
N TYR A 53 15.72 1.48 -4.50
CA TYR A 53 16.69 0.50 -4.04
C TYR A 53 16.70 0.52 -2.51
N GLU A 54 16.82 -0.65 -1.88
CA GLU A 54 17.14 -0.69 -0.45
C GLU A 54 18.55 -0.15 -0.24
N ARG A 55 18.70 0.81 0.69
CA ARG A 55 20.01 1.32 1.09
C ARG A 55 20.91 0.16 1.49
N GLY A 56 22.04 -0.02 0.79
CA GLY A 56 23.03 -1.05 1.08
C GLY A 56 22.86 -2.38 0.33
N ARG A 57 21.84 -2.55 -0.52
CA ARG A 57 21.75 -3.70 -1.43
C ARG A 57 22.10 -3.32 -2.87
N LYS A 58 22.62 -4.29 -3.64
CA LYS A 58 22.78 -4.16 -5.10
C LYS A 58 21.45 -3.72 -5.71
N ALA A 59 21.52 -2.90 -6.75
CA ALA A 59 20.41 -2.24 -7.42
C ALA A 59 19.37 -3.21 -8.03
N VAL A 60 18.62 -3.91 -7.18
CA VAL A 60 17.50 -4.78 -7.58
C VAL A 60 16.23 -3.93 -7.50
N PRO A 61 15.51 -3.74 -8.61
CA PRO A 61 14.29 -2.95 -8.62
C PRO A 61 13.21 -3.62 -7.77
N LEU A 62 12.60 -2.84 -6.90
CA LEU A 62 11.48 -3.26 -6.04
C LEU A 62 10.26 -3.61 -6.92
N HIS A 63 9.72 -4.82 -6.77
CA HIS A 63 8.54 -5.27 -7.51
C HIS A 63 7.30 -5.12 -6.61
N LEU A 64 6.24 -4.55 -7.17
CA LEU A 64 4.94 -4.38 -6.53
C LEU A 64 3.87 -5.15 -7.30
N VAL A 65 2.77 -5.43 -6.63
CA VAL A 65 1.52 -5.88 -7.21
C VAL A 65 0.46 -4.82 -6.92
N ASN A 66 -0.22 -4.35 -7.97
CA ASN A 66 -1.32 -3.41 -7.90
C ASN A 66 -2.65 -4.14 -8.10
N ILE A 67 -3.66 -3.71 -7.33
CA ILE A 67 -5.05 -4.16 -7.46
C ILE A 67 -5.85 -3.01 -8.06
N TRP A 68 -6.33 -3.18 -9.29
CA TRP A 68 -6.96 -2.15 -10.10
C TRP A 68 -8.43 -2.48 -10.38
N ALA A 69 -9.34 -1.63 -9.94
CA ALA A 69 -10.75 -1.71 -10.30
C ALA A 69 -10.94 -1.04 -11.67
N ALA A 70 -11.17 -1.85 -12.72
CA ALA A 70 -11.13 -1.41 -14.11
C ALA A 70 -12.17 -0.32 -14.41
N GLU A 71 -13.40 -0.52 -13.95
CA GLU A 71 -14.55 0.33 -14.22
C GLU A 71 -14.46 1.66 -13.47
N ALA A 72 -13.92 1.66 -12.25
CA ALA A 72 -13.70 2.87 -11.48
C ALA A 72 -12.38 3.57 -11.78
N ARG A 73 -11.54 2.96 -12.63
CA ARG A 73 -10.20 3.46 -12.99
C ARG A 73 -9.38 3.83 -11.76
N LEU A 74 -9.40 2.95 -10.76
CA LEU A 74 -8.86 3.22 -9.43
C LEU A 74 -7.99 2.06 -8.93
N VAL A 75 -6.81 2.37 -8.40
CA VAL A 75 -6.04 1.42 -7.58
C VAL A 75 -6.72 1.32 -6.22
N ILE A 76 -7.18 0.13 -5.85
CA ILE A 76 -7.83 -0.11 -4.55
C ILE A 76 -6.87 -0.71 -3.53
N GLY A 77 -5.74 -1.26 -3.97
CA GLY A 77 -4.71 -1.82 -3.12
C GLY A 77 -3.38 -1.97 -3.84
N GLN A 78 -2.28 -2.00 -3.08
CA GLN A 78 -0.94 -2.20 -3.59
C GLN A 78 -0.10 -2.97 -2.57
N ARG A 79 0.71 -3.92 -3.02
CA ARG A 79 1.54 -4.76 -2.14
C ARG A 79 2.93 -4.98 -2.72
N LEU A 80 3.93 -5.15 -1.86
CA LEU A 80 5.24 -5.63 -2.26
C LEU A 80 5.16 -7.07 -2.79
N ALA A 81 5.79 -7.34 -3.93
CA ALA A 81 6.04 -8.68 -4.45
C ALA A 81 7.36 -9.22 -3.86
N PRO A 82 7.32 -10.04 -2.81
CA PRO A 82 8.54 -10.51 -2.15
C PRO A 82 9.39 -11.31 -3.14
N GLY A 83 10.68 -10.98 -3.23
CA GLY A 83 11.61 -11.68 -4.12
C GLY A 83 11.24 -11.63 -5.60
N ARG A 84 10.47 -10.61 -6.05
CA ARG A 84 9.94 -10.49 -7.43
C ARG A 84 8.93 -11.57 -7.80
N ASN A 85 8.35 -12.25 -6.80
CA ASN A 85 7.30 -13.22 -7.02
C ASN A 85 5.93 -12.54 -6.98
N GLU A 86 5.41 -12.21 -8.16
CA GLU A 86 4.12 -11.53 -8.32
C GLU A 86 2.94 -12.40 -7.87
N VAL A 87 3.01 -13.73 -8.07
CA VAL A 87 1.97 -14.66 -7.61
C VAL A 87 1.85 -14.59 -6.09
N LEU A 88 3.00 -14.65 -5.39
CA LEU A 88 3.02 -14.55 -3.93
C LEU A 88 2.57 -13.16 -3.45
N GLY A 89 2.95 -12.10 -4.17
CA GLY A 89 2.47 -10.74 -3.90
C GLY A 89 0.95 -10.60 -4.05
N ALA A 90 0.38 -11.16 -5.12
CA ALA A 90 -1.06 -11.17 -5.39
C ALA A 90 -1.84 -11.97 -4.34
N GLN A 91 -1.35 -13.16 -3.99
CA GLN A 91 -1.95 -13.97 -2.91
C GLN A 91 -1.98 -13.23 -1.58
N GLN A 92 -0.88 -12.56 -1.21
CA GLN A 92 -0.81 -11.77 0.02
C GLN A 92 -1.73 -10.56 -0.01
N ALA A 93 -1.86 -9.89 -1.17
CA ALA A 93 -2.76 -8.76 -1.34
C ALA A 93 -4.22 -9.18 -1.15
N LEU A 94 -4.65 -10.25 -1.84
CA LEU A 94 -6.01 -10.78 -1.71
C LEU A 94 -6.31 -11.32 -0.30
N ALA A 95 -5.34 -11.98 0.34
CA ALA A 95 -5.51 -12.52 1.69
C ALA A 95 -5.73 -11.41 2.74
N ARG A 96 -5.03 -10.27 2.62
CA ARG A 96 -5.21 -9.13 3.53
C ARG A 96 -6.55 -8.43 3.29
N ASP A 97 -6.92 -8.20 2.05
CA ASP A 97 -8.19 -7.55 1.71
C ASP A 97 -9.38 -8.41 2.16
N CYS A 98 -9.28 -9.74 2.06
CA CYS A 98 -10.30 -10.65 2.59
C CYS A 98 -10.45 -10.57 4.13
N GLN A 99 -9.36 -10.33 4.87
CA GLN A 99 -9.43 -10.16 6.32
C GLN A 99 -10.04 -8.81 6.69
N GLU A 100 -9.63 -7.73 6.03
CA GLU A 100 -10.10 -6.39 6.38
C GLU A 100 -11.56 -6.14 5.92
N PHE A 101 -11.97 -6.69 4.78
CA PHE A 101 -13.37 -6.63 4.33
C PHE A 101 -14.31 -7.44 5.23
N ARG A 102 -13.85 -8.60 5.73
CA ARG A 102 -14.61 -9.43 6.67
C ARG A 102 -14.77 -8.76 8.02
N VAL A 103 -13.74 -8.09 8.53
CA VAL A 103 -13.82 -7.30 9.78
C VAL A 103 -14.85 -6.17 9.67
N ARG A 104 -15.01 -5.54 8.50
CA ARG A 104 -15.94 -4.41 8.33
C ARG A 104 -17.41 -4.78 8.05
N ARG A 105 -17.71 -6.03 7.66
CA ARG A 105 -19.10 -6.51 7.48
C ARG A 105 -19.71 -7.18 8.72
N GLY A 106 -18.91 -7.43 9.77
CA GLY A 106 -19.39 -7.88 11.06
C GLY A 106 -19.53 -6.70 12.02
N GLY A 107 -20.66 -5.98 11.93
CA GLY A 107 -21.07 -4.91 12.83
C GLY A 107 -22.59 -4.81 12.83
#